data_AF-A0A816HE84-F1
#
_entry.id   AF-A0A816HE84-F1
#
_cell.length_a   1.000
_cell.length_b   1.000
_cell.length_c   1.000
_cell.angle_alpha   90.00
_cell.angle_beta   90.00
_cell.angle_gamma   90.00
#
_symmetry.space_group_name_H-M   'P 1'
#
loop_
_entity.id
_entity.type
_entity.pdbx_description
1 polymer ?
#
loop_
_entity_poly.entity_id
_entity_poly.type
_entity_poly.pdbx_seq_one_letter_code
_entity_poly.pdbx_strand_id
1 'polypeptide(L)'
;MTNDRTLTQTNAGDNLTNDPTLQYFTAIRQQEPDTSVAITAIRTLIDVINRSSAGTMSELSHELKSAVQLLTTQTDSSMPSVKSGCELFLRFITLAKFDTFAIDECRQKLIERGQVFLERTLSS
;
A
#
# COMPACT_ATOMS: atom_id res chain seq x y z
N MET A 1 30.46 -17.00 41.32
CA MET A 1 30.58 -16.32 40.02
C MET A 1 29.44 -16.77 39.12
N THR A 2 28.38 -15.98 39.02
CA THR A 2 27.27 -16.20 38.10
C THR A 2 27.66 -15.72 36.69
N ASN A 3 27.52 -16.61 35.71
CA ASN A 3 27.38 -16.25 34.30
C ASN A 3 26.19 -15.32 34.12
N ASP A 4 26.23 -14.40 33.15
CA ASP A 4 25.45 -14.53 31.92
C ASP A 4 25.63 -13.32 30.99
N ARG A 5 25.64 -13.60 29.68
CA ARG A 5 25.84 -12.67 28.58
C ARG A 5 24.80 -11.55 28.61
N THR A 6 25.24 -10.29 28.69
CA THR A 6 24.38 -9.15 28.37
C THR A 6 24.31 -8.98 26.86
N LEU A 7 23.09 -9.19 26.35
CA LEU A 7 22.65 -8.91 25.00
C LEU A 7 22.86 -7.43 24.66
N THR A 8 23.64 -7.14 23.62
CA THR A 8 23.34 -6.00 22.75
C THR A 8 22.42 -6.51 21.64
N GLN A 9 21.12 -6.57 21.97
CA GLN A 9 20.08 -6.70 20.97
C GLN A 9 20.04 -5.38 20.20
N THR A 10 20.62 -5.39 19.00
CA THR A 10 20.54 -4.29 18.05
C THR A 10 19.06 -4.03 17.72
N ASN A 11 18.57 -2.87 18.17
CA ASN A 11 17.24 -2.36 17.87
C ASN A 11 17.02 -2.28 16.36
N ALA A 12 16.23 -3.19 15.81
CA ALA A 12 15.78 -3.21 14.42
C ALA A 12 14.37 -2.61 14.24
N GLY A 13 13.84 -1.91 15.25
CA GLY A 13 12.45 -1.43 15.29
C GLY A 13 12.22 0.01 14.83
N ASP A 14 13.26 0.82 14.60
CA ASP A 14 13.12 2.29 14.54
C ASP A 14 13.24 2.93 13.13
N ASN A 15 13.36 2.15 12.05
CA ASN A 15 13.53 2.72 10.70
C ASN A 15 12.31 2.54 9.77
N LEU A 16 11.26 1.86 10.22
CA LEU A 16 10.06 1.58 9.40
C LEU A 16 8.97 2.65 9.57
N THR A 17 8.99 3.40 10.67
CA THR A 17 8.02 4.46 11.00
C THR A 17 8.11 5.70 10.09
N ASN A 18 9.19 5.82 9.31
CA ASN A 18 9.41 6.95 8.41
C ASN A 18 8.90 6.72 6.97
N ASP A 19 8.37 5.54 6.65
CA ASP A 19 7.85 5.30 5.31
C ASP A 19 6.52 6.05 5.11
N PRO A 20 6.41 6.93 4.09
CA PRO A 20 5.21 7.73 3.86
C PRO A 20 3.96 6.88 3.56
N THR A 21 4.12 5.62 3.11
CA THR A 21 3.02 4.66 2.93
C THR A 21 2.43 4.25 4.27
N LEU A 22 3.29 3.87 5.22
CA LEU A 22 2.85 3.42 6.54
C LEU A 22 2.30 4.58 7.37
N GLN A 23 2.89 5.77 7.24
CA GLN A 23 2.39 6.97 7.89
C GLN A 23 0.97 7.31 7.42
N TYR A 24 0.74 7.32 6.11
CA TYR A 24 -0.58 7.60 5.56
C TYR A 24 -1.61 6.54 5.96
N PHE A 25 -1.26 5.26 5.87
CA PHE A 25 -2.12 4.16 6.29
C PHE A 25 -2.51 4.28 7.78
N THR A 26 -1.52 4.51 8.65
CA THR A 26 -1.73 4.67 10.10
C THR A 26 -2.57 5.91 10.41
N ALA A 27 -2.35 7.02 9.69
CA ALA A 27 -3.13 8.23 9.85
C ALA A 27 -4.62 7.99 9.52
N ILE A 28 -4.93 7.32 8.40
CA ILE A 28 -6.31 6.95 8.08
C ILE A 28 -6.87 6.04 9.18
N ARG A 29 -6.08 5.09 9.69
CA ARG A 29 -6.54 4.16 10.72
C ARG A 29 -6.91 4.86 12.03
N GLN A 30 -6.21 5.93 12.38
CA GLN A 30 -6.49 6.74 13.56
C GLN A 30 -7.68 7.68 13.36
N GLN A 31 -7.83 8.26 12.16
CA GLN A 31 -8.92 9.19 11.85
C GLN A 31 -10.26 8.48 11.61
N GLU A 32 -10.22 7.29 11.00
CA GLU A 32 -11.39 6.50 10.62
C GLU A 32 -11.27 5.07 11.18
N PRO A 33 -11.44 4.85 12.50
CA PRO A 33 -11.28 3.52 13.11
C PRO A 33 -12.31 2.50 12.62
N ASP A 34 -13.49 2.94 12.18
CA ASP A 34 -14.57 2.08 11.69
C ASP A 34 -14.40 1.65 10.21
N THR A 35 -13.50 2.29 9.47
CA THR A 35 -13.25 1.95 8.06
C THR A 35 -12.60 0.56 7.95
N SER A 36 -12.93 -0.23 6.94
CA SER A 36 -12.31 -1.54 6.79
C SER A 36 -10.82 -1.40 6.46
N VAL A 37 -10.00 -2.31 6.99
CA VAL A 37 -8.55 -2.34 6.72
C VAL A 37 -8.26 -2.43 5.21
N ALA A 38 -9.08 -3.17 4.47
CA ALA A 38 -8.96 -3.28 3.01
C ALA A 38 -9.21 -1.94 2.31
N ILE A 39 -10.22 -1.17 2.74
CA ILE A 39 -10.48 0.18 2.22
C ILE A 39 -9.31 1.11 2.52
N THR A 40 -8.78 1.09 3.75
CA THR A 40 -7.59 1.88 4.14
C THR A 40 -6.37 1.52 3.28
N ALA A 41 -6.13 0.23 3.03
CA ALA A 41 -5.03 -0.22 2.19
C ALA A 41 -5.17 0.29 0.76
N ILE A 42 -6.36 0.20 0.16
CA ILE A 42 -6.59 0.68 -1.21
C ILE A 42 -6.44 2.20 -1.31
N ARG A 43 -6.96 2.96 -0.35
CA ARG A 43 -6.71 4.42 -0.28
C ARG A 43 -5.23 4.74 -0.22
N THR A 44 -4.46 3.95 0.53
CA THR A 44 -3.01 4.11 0.62
C THR A 44 -2.31 3.79 -0.70
N LEU A 45 -2.73 2.75 -1.42
CA LEU A 45 -2.19 2.45 -2.75
C LEU A 45 -2.51 3.55 -3.76
N ILE A 46 -3.70 4.15 -3.71
CA ILE A 46 -4.05 5.30 -4.55
C ILE A 46 -3.13 6.49 -4.25
N ASP A 47 -2.85 6.76 -2.96
CA ASP A 47 -1.91 7.80 -2.56
C ASP A 47 -0.49 7.53 -3.08
N VAL A 48 -0.03 6.27 -3.04
CA VAL A 48 1.26 5.86 -3.64
C VAL A 48 1.30 6.18 -5.13
N ILE A 49 0.23 5.91 -5.89
CA ILE A 49 0.15 6.25 -7.32
C ILE A 49 0.21 7.76 -7.53
N ASN A 50 -0.50 8.53 -6.69
CA ASN A 50 -0.60 9.98 -6.80
C ASN A 50 0.74 10.69 -6.55
N ARG A 51 1.54 10.20 -5.61
CA ARG A 51 2.86 10.75 -5.28
C ARG A 51 4.03 10.11 -6.04
N SER A 52 3.76 9.06 -6.82
CA SER A 52 4.78 8.34 -7.59
C SER A 52 5.40 9.24 -8.65
N SER A 53 6.73 9.22 -8.74
CA SER A 53 7.50 9.84 -9.81
C SER A 53 7.94 8.83 -10.88
N ALA A 54 7.33 7.64 -10.92
CA ALA A 54 7.68 6.60 -11.88
C ALA A 54 7.54 7.11 -13.32
N GLY A 55 8.58 6.86 -14.12
CA GLY A 55 8.62 7.20 -15.55
C GLY A 55 8.04 6.08 -16.41
N THR A 56 7.92 4.86 -15.88
CA THR A 56 7.37 3.71 -16.59
C THR A 56 6.32 2.96 -15.78
N MET A 57 5.46 2.22 -16.48
CA MET A 57 4.48 1.33 -15.84
C MET A 57 5.13 0.22 -15.02
N SER A 58 6.32 -0.24 -15.42
CA SER A 58 7.10 -1.24 -14.69
C SER A 58 7.59 -0.71 -13.35
N GLU A 59 8.11 0.52 -13.33
CA GLU A 59 8.52 1.20 -12.09
C GLU A 59 7.33 1.43 -11.16
N LEU A 60 6.21 1.95 -11.68
CA LEU A 60 5.00 2.15 -10.90
C LEU A 60 4.47 0.82 -10.33
N SER A 61 4.49 -0.24 -11.13
CA SER A 61 4.08 -1.57 -10.68
C SER A 61 5.00 -2.12 -9.59
N HIS A 62 6.30 -1.82 -9.65
CA HIS A 62 7.25 -2.19 -8.62
C HIS A 62 6.98 -1.43 -7.32
N GLU A 63 6.80 -0.10 -7.39
CA GLU A 63 6.46 0.74 -6.23
C GLU A 63 5.19 0.26 -5.51
N LEU A 64 4.14 -0.07 -6.27
CA LEU A 64 2.90 -0.57 -5.69
C LEU A 64 3.05 -1.94 -5.04
N LYS A 65 3.84 -2.85 -5.64
CA LYS A 65 4.14 -4.16 -5.03
C LYS A 65 4.91 -3.98 -3.72
N SER A 66 5.89 -3.09 -3.69
CA SER A 66 6.63 -2.75 -2.47
C SER A 66 5.70 -2.17 -1.39
N ALA A 67 4.80 -1.26 -1.76
CA ALA A 67 3.80 -0.72 -0.84
C ALA A 67 2.88 -1.80 -0.27
N VAL A 68 2.39 -2.73 -1.11
CA VAL A 68 1.57 -3.87 -0.65
C VAL A 68 2.36 -4.78 0.30
N GLN A 69 3.62 -5.09 -0.01
CA GLN A 69 4.47 -5.86 0.89
C GLN A 69 4.67 -5.16 2.23
N LEU A 70 4.91 -3.84 2.21
CA LEU A 70 5.08 -3.06 3.41
C LEU A 70 3.80 -3.08 4.27
N LEU A 71 2.65 -2.81 3.66
CA LEU A 71 1.35 -2.86 4.34
C LEU A 71 1.06 -4.25 4.93
N THR A 72 1.39 -5.34 4.22
CA THR A 72 1.10 -6.71 4.68
C THR A 72 2.10 -7.25 5.71
N THR A 73 3.31 -6.69 5.79
CA THR A 73 4.37 -7.16 6.70
C THR A 73 4.52 -6.32 7.97
N GLN A 74 4.19 -5.04 7.90
CA GLN A 74 4.40 -4.07 8.98
C GLN A 74 3.13 -3.69 9.73
N THR A 75 1.98 -4.19 9.29
CA THR A 75 0.73 -3.97 10.00
C THR A 75 0.23 -5.30 10.55
N ASP A 76 -0.25 -5.32 11.79
CA ASP A 76 -0.92 -6.49 12.40
C ASP A 76 -2.19 -6.92 11.63
N SER A 77 -2.56 -6.16 10.60
CA SER A 77 -3.54 -6.49 9.58
C SER A 77 -3.08 -7.60 8.62
N SER A 78 -2.55 -8.69 9.19
CA SER A 78 -2.35 -10.01 8.56
C SER A 78 -3.69 -10.69 8.21
N MET A 79 -4.64 -9.93 7.67
CA MET A 79 -5.88 -10.48 7.14
C MET A 79 -5.66 -10.87 5.67
N PRO A 80 -5.85 -12.16 5.30
CA PRO A 80 -5.79 -12.62 3.90
C PRO A 80 -6.64 -11.79 2.93
N SER A 81 -7.71 -11.16 3.42
CA SER A 81 -8.58 -10.25 2.66
C SER A 81 -7.88 -8.98 2.19
N VAL A 82 -6.96 -8.40 2.97
CA VAL A 82 -6.17 -7.22 2.57
C VAL A 82 -5.21 -7.60 1.45
N LYS A 83 -4.49 -8.71 1.63
CA LYS A 83 -3.59 -9.24 0.60
C LYS A 83 -4.36 -9.53 -0.69
N SER A 84 -5.52 -10.18 -0.59
CA SER A 84 -6.37 -10.48 -1.75
C SER A 84 -6.91 -9.22 -2.42
N GLY A 85 -7.37 -8.21 -1.67
CA GLY A 85 -7.84 -6.94 -2.22
C GLY A 85 -6.73 -6.15 -2.93
N CYS A 86 -5.55 -6.09 -2.32
CA CYS A 86 -4.36 -5.49 -2.92
C CYS A 86 -3.89 -6.25 -4.17
N GLU A 87 -3.89 -7.59 -4.15
CA GLU A 87 -3.54 -8.41 -5.31
C GLU A 87 -4.55 -8.27 -6.45
N LEU A 88 -5.85 -8.19 -6.15
CA LEU A 88 -6.90 -7.91 -7.15
C LEU A 88 -6.72 -6.52 -7.77
N PHE A 89 -6.42 -5.51 -6.95
CA PHE A 89 -6.09 -4.17 -7.44
C PHE A 89 -4.84 -4.22 -8.34
N LEU A 90 -3.74 -4.82 -7.88
CA LEU A 90 -2.52 -5.01 -8.67
C LEU A 90 -2.77 -5.78 -9.98
N ARG A 91 -3.66 -6.77 -9.96
CA ARG A 91 -4.05 -7.54 -11.14
C ARG A 91 -4.86 -6.68 -12.12
N PHE A 92 -5.79 -5.87 -11.61
CA PHE A 92 -6.59 -4.95 -12.42
C PHE A 92 -5.74 -3.90 -13.13
N ILE A 93 -4.75 -3.35 -12.42
CA ILE A 93 -3.84 -2.35 -13.01
C ILE A 93 -2.86 -2.99 -14.00
N THR A 94 -2.36 -4.20 -13.75
CA THR A 94 -1.39 -4.85 -14.66
C THR A 94 -2.03 -5.49 -15.90
N LEU A 95 -3.33 -5.81 -15.85
CA LEU A 95 -4.09 -6.32 -17.00
C LEU A 95 -4.61 -5.21 -17.93
N ALA A 96 -4.69 -3.97 -17.44
CA ALA A 96 -5.05 -2.84 -18.29
C ALA A 96 -3.92 -2.60 -19.31
N LYS A 97 -4.24 -2.67 -20.60
CA LYS A 97 -3.27 -2.34 -21.66
C LYS A 97 -3.01 -0.84 -21.63
N PHE A 98 -1.85 -0.48 -21.13
CA PHE A 98 -1.37 0.91 -21.07
C PHE A 98 -0.42 1.27 -22.21
N ASP A 99 -0.15 0.31 -23.12
CA ASP A 99 0.83 0.42 -24.20
C ASP A 99 0.63 1.62 -25.14
N THR A 100 -0.55 2.25 -25.10
CA THR A 100 -0.92 3.42 -25.91
C THR A 100 -1.00 4.73 -25.15
N PHE A 101 -0.80 4.75 -23.82
CA PHE A 101 -0.98 5.92 -22.97
C PHE A 101 0.37 6.44 -22.45
N ALA A 102 0.47 7.75 -22.24
CA ALA A 102 1.58 8.31 -21.48
C ALA A 102 1.49 7.87 -20.00
N ILE A 103 2.62 7.77 -19.30
CA ILE A 103 2.64 7.32 -17.90
C ILE A 103 1.75 8.18 -16.99
N ASP A 104 1.68 9.50 -17.23
CA ASP A 104 0.79 10.40 -16.49
C ASP A 104 -0.69 10.06 -16.69
N GLU A 105 -1.08 9.76 -17.93
CA GLU A 105 -2.45 9.33 -18.26
C GLU A 105 -2.76 7.96 -17.63
N CYS A 106 -1.78 7.07 -17.57
CA CYS A 106 -1.91 5.81 -16.87
C CYS A 106 -2.16 6.02 -15.38
N ARG A 107 -1.33 6.84 -14.71
CA ARG A 107 -1.51 7.18 -13.28
C ARG A 107 -2.89 7.75 -13.01
N GLN A 108 -3.34 8.71 -13.82
CA GLN A 108 -4.67 9.31 -13.68
C GLN A 108 -5.79 8.26 -13.79
N LYS A 109 -5.74 7.42 -14.82
CA LYS A 109 -6.71 6.34 -15.03
C LYS A 109 -6.70 5.30 -13.90
N LEU A 110 -5.56 5.07 -13.26
CA LEU A 110 -5.42 4.15 -12.14
C LEU A 110 -6.05 4.73 -10.86
N ILE A 111 -5.86 6.02 -10.61
CA ILE A 111 -6.47 6.75 -9.51
C ILE A 111 -8.00 6.73 -9.66
N GLU A 112 -8.53 7.09 -10.83
CA GLU A 112 -9.97 7.08 -11.13
C GLU A 112 -10.57 5.69 -10.87
N ARG A 113 -9.88 4.64 -11.34
CA ARG A 113 -10.30 3.25 -11.14
C ARG A 113 -10.29 2.83 -9.67
N GLY A 114 -9.27 3.24 -8.92
CA GLY A 114 -9.19 2.99 -7.49
C GLY A 114 -10.33 3.68 -6.73
N GLN A 115 -10.66 4.92 -7.08
CA GLN A 115 -11.78 5.66 -6.49
C GLN A 115 -13.12 4.98 -6.77
N VAL A 116 -13.38 4.57 -8.03
CA VAL A 116 -14.60 3.82 -8.38
C VAL A 116 -14.70 2.50 -7.60
N PHE A 117 -13.58 1.79 -7.41
CA PHE A 117 -13.57 0.57 -6.59
C PHE A 117 -13.97 0.87 -5.14
N LEU A 118 -13.43 1.94 -4.55
CA LEU A 118 -13.74 2.36 -3.19
C LEU A 118 -15.21 2.76 -3.03
N GLU A 119 -15.74 3.57 -3.96
CA GLU A 119 -17.15 3.98 -3.95
C GLU A 119 -18.09 2.76 -3.97
N ARG A 120 -17.79 1.77 -4.83
CA ARG A 120 -18.55 0.51 -4.91
C ARG A 120 -18.46 -0.30 -3.63
N THR A 121 -17.29 -0.32 -2.99
CA THR A 121 -17.06 -1.08 -1.75
C THR A 121 -17.72 -0.42 -0.53
N LEU A 122 -17.76 0.91 -0.50
CA LEU A 122 -18.37 1.70 0.59
C LEU A 122 -19.90 1.77 0.49
N SER A 123 -20.45 1.64 -0.72
CA SER A 123 -21.90 1.69 -0.97
C SER A 123 -22.60 0.33 -0.86
N SER A 124 -21.86 -0.73 -0.48
CA SER A 124 -22.33 -2.12 -0.48
C SER A 124 -22.66 -2.65 0.90
#